data_AF-A0A4R4WGZ7-F1
#
_entry.id   AF-A0A4R4WGZ7-F1
#
_cell.length_a   1.000
_cell.length_b   1.000
_cell.length_c   1.000
_cell.angle_alpha   90.00
_cell.angle_beta   90.00
_cell.angle_gamma   90.00
#
_symmetry.space_group_name_H-M   'P 1'
#
loop_
_entity.id
_entity.type
_entity.pdbx_description
1 polymer ?
#
loop_
_entity_poly.entity_id
_entity_poly.type
_entity_poly.pdbx_seq_one_letter_code
_entity_poly.pdbx_strand_id
1 'polypeptide(L)'
;MDHLHTYYVLAGDTPVLVHNFGPCGEIALGIRKEGDLRNFATDRGLTHFLDDTMDGALASVRNTAFYQPGTRIHINLNGFDHADDAARAFQTAYERGGGNNWFTTEREMRIVGDSVRRGYRDWSSITFYRGGNVVEIPLPGFLGG
;
A
#
# COMPACT_ATOMS: atom_id res chain seq x y z
N MET A 1 0.40 5.80 -28.48
CA MET A 1 1.50 4.99 -29.02
C MET A 1 2.14 4.28 -27.85
N ASP A 2 1.83 2.99 -27.70
CA ASP A 2 2.32 2.16 -26.61
C ASP A 2 3.61 1.47 -27.05
N HIS A 3 4.74 1.85 -26.45
CA HIS A 3 6.02 1.21 -26.71
C HIS A 3 6.19 0.01 -25.78
N LEU A 4 5.55 -1.11 -26.13
CA LEU A 4 5.80 -2.40 -25.50
C LEU A 4 7.22 -2.87 -25.87
N HIS A 5 8.15 -2.76 -24.93
CA HIS A 5 9.47 -3.35 -25.05
C HIS A 5 9.48 -4.70 -24.33
N THR A 6 9.23 -5.78 -25.07
CA THR A 6 9.40 -7.14 -24.56
C THR A 6 10.84 -7.59 -24.80
N TYR A 7 11.66 -7.57 -23.75
CA TYR A 7 12.95 -8.27 -23.78
C TYR A 7 12.76 -9.67 -23.19
N TYR A 8 12.85 -10.70 -24.02
CA TYR A 8 12.97 -12.08 -23.57
C TYR A 8 14.42 -12.34 -23.17
N VAL A 9 14.66 -12.66 -21.88
CA VAL A 9 15.94 -13.22 -21.45
C VAL A 9 15.74 -14.73 -21.27
N LEU A 10 16.36 -15.51 -22.14
CA LEU A 10 16.42 -16.97 -22.03
C LEU A 10 17.32 -17.35 -20.84
N ALA A 11 16.72 -17.73 -19.72
CA ALA A 11 17.36 -18.50 -18.67
C ALA A 11 16.55 -19.79 -18.49
N GLY A 12 17.21 -20.93 -18.80
CA GLY A 12 16.73 -22.32 -18.75
C GLY A 12 15.30 -22.61 -18.30
N ASP A 13 14.50 -23.19 -19.23
CA ASP A 13 13.26 -24.00 -19.08
C ASP A 13 12.16 -23.59 -18.08
N THR A 14 12.31 -22.48 -17.36
CA THR A 14 11.28 -21.92 -16.50
C THR A 14 11.06 -20.48 -16.96
N PRO A 15 9.94 -20.16 -17.63
CA PRO A 15 9.61 -18.78 -17.93
C PRO A 15 9.41 -18.01 -16.61
N VAL A 16 10.44 -17.28 -16.19
CA VAL A 16 10.33 -16.30 -15.12
C VAL A 16 9.72 -15.06 -15.73
N LEU A 17 8.43 -14.86 -15.48
CA LEU A 17 7.71 -13.65 -15.85
C LEU A 17 8.23 -12.50 -14.97
N VAL A 18 9.22 -11.76 -15.47
CA VAL A 18 9.74 -10.58 -14.77
C VAL A 18 8.82 -9.40 -15.08
N HIS A 19 7.81 -9.19 -14.24
CA HIS A 19 7.00 -7.97 -14.29
C HIS A 19 7.88 -6.76 -13.96
N ASN A 20 8.34 -6.05 -14.99
CA ASN A 20 9.02 -4.77 -14.83
C ASN A 20 8.10 -3.56 -15.04
N PHE A 21 6.79 -3.77 -14.86
CA PHE A 21 5.80 -2.72 -14.71
C PHE A 21 5.16 -2.98 -13.35
N GLY A 22 4.96 -1.93 -12.54
CA GLY A 22 4.37 -2.05 -11.21
C GLY A 22 3.04 -2.81 -11.23
N PRO A 23 2.45 -3.11 -10.06
CA PRO A 23 1.27 -3.95 -9.95
C PRO A 23 0.21 -3.56 -11.01
N CYS A 24 -0.04 -4.46 -11.96
CA CYS A 24 -1.17 -4.36 -12.87
C CYS A 24 -2.44 -4.60 -12.05
N GLY A 25 -2.85 -3.62 -11.25
CA GLY A 25 -3.99 -3.74 -10.33
C GLY A 25 -3.88 -2.78 -9.15
N GLU A 26 -5.03 -2.52 -8.52
CA GLU A 26 -5.11 -1.80 -7.26
C GLU A 26 -4.36 -2.59 -6.16
N ILE A 27 -3.75 -1.89 -5.20
CA ILE A 27 -2.92 -2.53 -4.17
C ILE A 27 -3.62 -2.57 -2.82
N ALA A 28 -3.31 -3.57 -2.00
CA ALA A 28 -3.79 -3.72 -0.64
C ALA A 28 -2.63 -3.63 0.37
N LEU A 29 -2.80 -2.77 1.38
CA LEU A 29 -1.88 -2.56 2.50
C LEU A 29 -2.60 -2.82 3.82
N GLY A 30 -1.86 -3.26 4.84
CA GLY A 30 -2.42 -3.55 6.16
C GLY A 30 -1.57 -4.50 6.98
N ILE A 31 -2.09 -4.93 8.13
CA ILE A 31 -1.39 -5.87 9.00
C ILE A 31 -1.59 -7.31 8.51
N ARG A 32 -0.50 -8.08 8.41
CA ARG A 32 -0.52 -9.42 7.83
C ARG A 32 -1.45 -10.40 8.56
N LYS A 33 -1.18 -10.66 9.85
CA LYS A 33 -1.84 -11.74 10.60
C LYS A 33 -3.08 -11.24 11.31
N GLU A 34 -2.96 -10.16 12.07
CA GLU A 34 -4.04 -9.58 12.87
C GLU A 34 -5.08 -8.86 11.97
N GLY A 35 -4.64 -8.33 10.83
CA GLY A 35 -5.51 -7.68 9.85
C GLY A 35 -6.06 -8.60 8.76
N ASP A 36 -5.59 -9.85 8.69
CA ASP A 36 -5.90 -10.81 7.63
C ASP A 36 -5.71 -10.24 6.20
N LEU A 37 -4.60 -9.53 5.98
CA LEU A 37 -4.35 -8.80 4.73
C LEU A 37 -4.39 -9.72 3.50
N ARG A 38 -3.89 -10.95 3.60
CA ARG A 38 -3.85 -11.90 2.47
C ARG A 38 -5.25 -12.22 1.97
N ASN A 39 -6.16 -12.62 2.87
CA ASN A 39 -7.53 -12.95 2.48
C ASN A 39 -8.25 -11.68 2.02
N PHE A 40 -8.11 -10.57 2.75
CA PHE A 40 -8.70 -9.28 2.35
C PHE A 40 -8.39 -8.90 0.89
N ALA A 41 -7.13 -9.06 0.49
CA ALA A 41 -6.66 -8.75 -0.85
C ALA A 41 -7.11 -9.80 -1.88
N THR A 42 -6.99 -11.09 -1.55
CA THR A 42 -7.38 -12.21 -2.44
C THR A 42 -8.86 -12.14 -2.79
N ASP A 43 -9.72 -11.94 -1.78
CA ASP A 43 -11.18 -11.84 -1.95
C ASP A 43 -11.61 -10.67 -2.84
N ARG A 44 -10.74 -9.67 -3.01
CA ARG A 44 -10.98 -8.45 -3.79
C ARG A 44 -10.15 -8.38 -5.08
N GLY A 45 -9.35 -9.39 -5.38
CA GLY A 45 -8.44 -9.39 -6.53
C GLY A 45 -7.38 -8.29 -6.48
N LEU A 46 -6.97 -7.86 -5.28
CA LEU A 46 -5.99 -6.79 -5.07
C LEU A 46 -4.58 -7.36 -4.97
N THR A 47 -3.59 -6.58 -5.42
CA THR A 47 -2.18 -6.96 -5.26
C THR A 47 -1.70 -6.68 -3.83
N HIS A 48 -1.02 -7.63 -3.19
CA HIS A 48 -0.36 -7.44 -1.90
C HIS A 48 1.13 -7.83 -1.99
N PHE A 49 1.96 -7.32 -1.09
CA PHE A 49 3.41 -7.57 -1.08
C PHE A 49 3.88 -8.48 0.07
N LEU A 50 2.97 -9.30 0.62
CA LEU A 50 3.24 -10.15 1.79
C LEU A 50 4.30 -11.25 1.58
N ASP A 51 4.58 -11.58 0.33
CA ASP A 51 5.56 -12.61 -0.07
C ASP A 51 6.87 -12.00 -0.58
N ASP A 52 6.96 -10.67 -0.65
CA ASP A 52 8.19 -9.96 -1.00
C ASP A 52 9.12 -9.82 0.20
N THR A 53 10.38 -9.52 -0.08
CA THR A 53 11.29 -9.02 0.95
C THR A 53 10.78 -7.67 1.48
N MET A 54 11.16 -7.31 2.71
CA MET A 54 10.77 -6.02 3.30
C MET A 54 11.14 -4.84 2.39
N ASP A 55 12.35 -4.85 1.82
CA ASP A 55 12.80 -3.81 0.92
C ASP A 55 12.03 -3.80 -0.40
N GLY A 56 11.70 -4.98 -0.94
CA GLY A 56 10.87 -5.13 -2.14
C GLY A 56 9.47 -4.57 -1.94
N ALA A 57 8.80 -4.95 -0.84
CA ALA A 57 7.48 -4.45 -0.49
C ALA A 57 7.50 -2.91 -0.35
N LEU A 58 8.44 -2.35 0.41
CA LEU A 58 8.55 -0.90 0.58
C LEU A 58 8.89 -0.16 -0.72
N ALA A 59 9.69 -0.76 -1.60
CA ALA A 59 9.96 -0.20 -2.92
C ALA A 59 8.69 -0.17 -3.78
N SER A 60 7.91 -1.25 -3.79
CA SER A 60 6.64 -1.34 -4.52
C SER A 60 5.60 -0.35 -3.99
N VAL A 61 5.48 -0.21 -2.66
CA VAL A 61 4.59 0.78 -2.04
C VAL A 61 5.03 2.20 -2.35
N ARG A 62 6.34 2.50 -2.26
CA ARG A 62 6.87 3.82 -2.63
C ARG A 62 6.61 4.13 -4.10
N ASN A 63 6.85 3.17 -4.99
CA ASN A 63 6.64 3.35 -6.42
C ASN A 63 5.16 3.66 -6.72
N THR A 64 4.26 2.88 -6.14
CA THR A 64 2.82 3.08 -6.30
C THR A 64 2.40 4.43 -5.73
N ALA A 65 2.77 4.73 -4.48
CA ALA A 65 2.36 5.94 -3.78
C ALA A 65 2.80 7.23 -4.49
N PHE A 66 4.04 7.30 -4.98
CA PHE A 66 4.63 8.54 -5.52
C PHE A 66 4.58 8.68 -7.05
N TYR A 67 4.59 7.56 -7.79
CA TYR A 67 4.75 7.60 -9.25
C TYR A 67 3.56 7.02 -10.01
N GLN A 68 2.56 6.45 -9.32
CA GLN A 68 1.37 5.88 -9.94
C GLN A 68 0.08 6.43 -9.33
N PRO A 69 -0.17 7.75 -9.35
CA PRO A 69 -1.34 8.36 -8.71
C PRO A 69 -2.69 7.78 -9.18
N GLY A 70 -2.75 7.24 -10.41
CA GLY A 70 -3.94 6.56 -10.94
C GLY A 70 -4.24 5.19 -10.33
N THR A 71 -3.26 4.55 -9.68
CA THR A 71 -3.47 3.27 -8.98
C THR A 71 -4.13 3.54 -7.63
N ARG A 72 -5.28 2.90 -7.37
CA ARG A 72 -5.97 2.97 -6.08
C ARG A 72 -5.23 2.16 -5.02
N ILE A 73 -5.16 2.73 -3.82
CA ILE A 73 -4.57 2.08 -2.65
C ILE A 73 -5.69 1.72 -1.68
N HIS A 74 -5.81 0.44 -1.35
CA HIS A 74 -6.75 -0.08 -0.37
C HIS A 74 -6.00 -0.32 0.95
N ILE A 75 -6.44 0.32 2.02
CA ILE A 75 -5.81 0.21 3.33
C ILE A 75 -6.78 -0.51 4.27
N ASN A 76 -6.42 -1.74 4.64
CA ASN A 76 -7.11 -2.50 5.65
C ASN A 76 -6.54 -2.17 7.04
N LEU A 77 -7.36 -1.52 7.87
CA LEU A 77 -7.01 -1.09 9.22
C LEU A 77 -7.39 -2.13 10.29
N ASN A 78 -7.74 -3.35 9.92
CA ASN A 78 -7.90 -4.43 10.88
C ASN A 78 -6.56 -4.76 11.56
N GLY A 79 -6.61 -5.10 12.85
CA GLY A 79 -5.43 -5.39 13.67
C GLY A 79 -4.69 -4.15 14.20
N PHE A 80 -5.09 -2.94 13.82
CA PHE A 80 -4.57 -1.70 14.41
C PHE A 80 -5.28 -1.42 15.74
N ASP A 81 -5.10 -2.33 16.70
CA ASP A 81 -5.83 -2.35 17.99
C ASP A 81 -5.46 -1.19 18.93
N HIS A 82 -4.53 -0.33 18.50
CA HIS A 82 -4.07 0.84 19.24
C HIS A 82 -4.98 2.07 19.11
N ALA A 83 -6.12 1.94 18.41
CA ALA A 83 -6.98 3.07 18.10
C ALA A 83 -8.47 2.68 18.11
N ASP A 84 -9.27 3.53 18.73
CA ASP A 84 -10.73 3.34 18.84
C ASP A 84 -11.43 3.57 17.49
N ASP A 85 -10.88 4.43 16.63
CA ASP A 85 -11.42 4.76 15.30
C ASP A 85 -10.39 4.60 14.15
N ALA A 86 -10.90 4.56 12.92
CA ALA A 86 -10.08 4.31 11.73
C ALA A 86 -9.10 5.46 11.42
N ALA A 87 -9.51 6.71 11.65
CA ALA A 87 -8.65 7.87 11.42
C ALA A 87 -7.45 7.84 12.39
N ARG A 88 -7.72 7.55 13.66
CA ARG A 88 -6.67 7.41 14.68
C ARG A 88 -5.77 6.21 14.43
N ALA A 89 -6.30 5.11 13.89
CA ALA A 89 -5.51 3.95 13.49
C ALA A 89 -4.48 4.32 12.41
N PHE A 90 -4.94 4.96 11.32
CA PHE A 90 -4.06 5.41 10.25
C PHE A 90 -3.05 6.45 10.74
N GLN A 91 -3.48 7.46 11.50
CA GLN A 91 -2.59 8.48 12.06
C GLN A 91 -1.49 7.86 12.92
N THR A 92 -1.86 6.96 13.83
CA THR A 92 -0.90 6.30 14.73
C THR A 92 0.13 5.51 13.94
N ALA A 93 -0.31 4.77 12.91
CA ALA A 93 0.58 4.04 12.02
C ALA A 93 1.53 4.97 11.24
N TYR A 94 1.01 6.09 10.72
CA TYR A 94 1.78 7.12 10.04
C TYR A 94 2.87 7.74 10.93
N GLU A 95 2.52 8.08 12.17
CA GLU A 95 3.44 8.66 13.16
C GLU A 95 4.55 7.67 13.52
N ARG A 96 4.19 6.41 13.82
CA ARG A 96 5.15 5.36 14.17
C ARG A 96 6.09 4.98 13.02
N GLY A 97 5.59 4.97 11.78
CA GLY A 97 6.40 4.69 10.59
C GLY A 97 7.51 5.72 10.31
N GLY A 98 7.46 6.89 10.96
CA GLY A 98 8.53 7.90 10.96
C GLY A 98 9.63 7.68 12.00
N GLY A 99 9.48 6.73 12.92
CA GLY A 99 10.43 6.44 13.99
C GLY A 99 11.58 5.51 13.58
N ASN A 100 12.41 5.14 14.57
CA ASN A 100 13.58 4.25 14.39
C ASN A 100 13.28 2.75 14.64
N ASN A 101 12.09 2.42 15.15
CA ASN A 101 11.65 1.05 15.44
C ASN A 101 10.23 0.90 14.89
N TRP A 102 10.11 0.56 13.61
CA TRP A 102 8.85 0.49 12.88
C TRP A 102 8.58 -0.94 12.40
N PHE A 103 7.30 -1.32 12.38
CA PHE A 103 6.84 -2.49 11.62
C PHE A 103 6.65 -2.12 10.14
N THR A 104 6.86 -3.07 9.23
CA THR A 104 6.77 -2.83 7.77
C THR A 104 5.49 -2.09 7.39
N THR A 105 4.35 -2.49 7.95
CA THR A 105 3.06 -1.85 7.72
C THR A 105 3.02 -0.37 8.14
N GLU A 106 3.63 0.02 9.26
CA GLU A 106 3.66 1.41 9.70
C GLU A 106 4.47 2.28 8.73
N ARG A 107 5.56 1.72 8.18
CA ARG A 107 6.38 2.38 7.17
C ARG A 107 5.62 2.56 5.85
N GLU A 108 4.80 1.59 5.46
CA GLU A 108 3.89 1.72 4.31
C GLU A 108 2.90 2.87 4.50
N MET A 109 2.26 2.98 5.68
CA MET A 109 1.35 4.09 5.98
C MET A 109 2.06 5.44 5.94
N ARG A 110 3.30 5.50 6.44
CA ARG A 110 4.14 6.70 6.35
C ARG A 110 4.41 7.11 4.90
N ILE A 111 4.75 6.15 4.04
CA ILE A 111 5.01 6.39 2.61
C ILE A 111 3.74 6.93 1.93
N VAL A 112 2.59 6.31 2.16
CA VAL A 112 1.31 6.77 1.59
C VAL A 112 0.98 8.17 2.07
N GLY A 113 1.04 8.43 3.38
CA GLY A 113 0.76 9.75 3.94
C GLY A 113 1.73 10.82 3.41
N ASP A 114 3.02 10.52 3.28
CA ASP A 114 3.99 11.47 2.71
C ASP A 114 3.74 11.75 1.22
N SER A 115 3.21 10.79 0.45
CA SER A 115 2.83 11.03 -0.95
C SER A 115 1.67 12.03 -1.06
N VAL A 116 0.70 11.94 -0.16
CA VAL A 116 -0.43 12.88 -0.07
C VAL A 116 0.04 14.25 0.40
N ARG A 117 0.80 14.30 1.51
CA ARG A 117 1.31 15.54 2.09
C ARG A 117 2.16 16.36 1.12
N ARG A 118 2.83 15.69 0.19
CA ARG A 118 3.69 16.32 -0.83
C ARG A 118 2.97 16.57 -2.17
N GLY A 119 1.68 16.24 -2.27
CA GLY A 119 0.87 16.48 -3.47
C GLY A 119 1.14 15.51 -4.63
N TYR A 120 1.81 14.38 -4.40
CA TYR A 120 1.97 13.34 -5.43
C TYR A 120 0.74 12.45 -5.60
N ARG A 121 -0.15 12.45 -4.60
CA ARG A 121 -1.32 11.59 -4.55
C ARG A 121 -2.51 12.30 -3.93
N ASP A 122 -3.67 12.16 -4.56
CA ASP A 122 -4.92 12.63 -4.00
C ASP A 122 -5.43 11.70 -2.90
N TRP A 123 -5.93 12.26 -1.81
CA TRP A 123 -6.51 11.49 -0.70
C TRP A 123 -7.68 10.60 -1.15
N SER A 124 -8.47 11.07 -2.12
CA SER A 124 -9.59 10.32 -2.70
C SER A 124 -9.17 9.07 -3.51
N SER A 125 -7.88 8.94 -3.85
CA SER A 125 -7.32 7.74 -4.49
C SER A 125 -7.05 6.60 -3.48
N ILE A 126 -7.31 6.84 -2.19
CA ILE A 126 -7.08 5.88 -1.11
C ILE A 126 -8.45 5.46 -0.55
N THR A 127 -8.66 4.15 -0.38
CA THR A 127 -9.87 3.59 0.22
C THR A 127 -9.52 2.86 1.50
N PHE A 128 -10.13 3.28 2.61
CA PHE A 128 -9.88 2.71 3.93
C PHE A 128 -10.95 1.68 4.28
N TYR A 129 -10.52 0.62 4.97
CA TYR A 129 -11.39 -0.46 5.42
C TYR A 129 -11.18 -0.75 6.90
N ARG A 130 -12.28 -1.03 7.60
CA ARG A 130 -12.26 -1.56 8.97
C ARG A 130 -13.45 -2.49 9.19
N GLY A 131 -13.21 -3.63 9.82
CA GLY A 131 -14.22 -4.69 9.97
C GLY A 131 -14.77 -5.18 8.62
N GLY A 132 -13.96 -5.13 7.56
CA GLY A 132 -14.38 -5.50 6.19
C GLY A 132 -15.18 -4.44 5.43
N ASN A 133 -15.60 -3.36 6.07
CA ASN A 133 -16.40 -2.29 5.47
C ASN A 133 -15.53 -1.11 5.06
N VAL A 134 -15.93 -0.39 4.02
CA VAL A 134 -15.33 0.91 3.68
C VAL A 134 -15.63 1.89 4.80
N VAL A 135 -14.60 2.60 5.25
CA VAL A 135 -14.71 3.66 6.25
C VAL A 135 -14.23 4.97 5.66
N GLU A 136 -14.99 6.03 5.87
CA GLU A 136 -14.58 7.35 5.44
C GLU A 136 -13.61 7.95 6.47
N ILE A 137 -12.46 8.38 6.00
CA ILE A 137 -11.48 9.11 6.80
C ILE A 137 -11.30 10.45 6.09
N PRO A 138 -11.70 11.58 6.70
CA PRO A 138 -11.40 12.90 6.15
C PRO A 138 -9.89 13.11 6.02
N LEU A 139 -9.44 13.90 5.03
CA LEU A 139 -8.03 14.25 4.89
C LEU A 139 -7.51 14.81 6.24
N PRO A 140 -6.56 14.15 6.91
CA PRO A 140 -6.10 14.61 8.21
C PRO A 140 -5.33 15.93 8.09
N GLY A 141 -5.56 16.85 9.03
CA GLY A 141 -4.90 18.17 9.04
C GLY A 141 -3.36 18.11 9.09
N PHE A 142 -2.77 17.01 9.59
CA PHE A 142 -1.31 16.82 9.58
C PHE A 142 -0.74 16.45 8.19
N LEU A 143 -1.60 16.13 7.23
CA LEU A 143 -1.24 15.90 5.83
C LEU A 143 -1.59 17.08 4.92
N GLY A 144 -2.59 17.89 5.28
CA GLY A 144 -2.95 19.12 4.58
C GLY A 144 -2.07 20.29 5.03
N GLY A 145 -1.07 20.65 4.21
CA GLY A 145 -0.29 21.87 4.36
C GLY A 145 -1.01 23.10 3.82
#